data_AF-A0A453MFN8-F1
#
_entry.id   AF-A0A453MFN8-F1
#
_cell.length_a   1.000
_cell.length_b   1.000
_cell.length_c   1.000
_cell.angle_alpha   90.00
_cell.angle_beta   90.00
_cell.angle_gamma   90.00
#
_symmetry.space_group_name_H-M   'P 1'
#
loop_
_entity.id
_entity.type
_entity.pdbx_description
1 polymer ?
#
loop_
_entity_poly.entity_id
_entity_poly.type
_entity_poly.pdbx_seq_one_letter_code
_entity_poly.pdbx_strand_id
1 'polypeptide(L)'
;SVLQSIPLNIQFRRALVGPRWDTWLHLVRRLMEINLSDANDTISWKLTGSGVFTVKSMYMDLINTGDIPRSGHIWKIKVPLKIKVFM
;
A
#
# COMPACT_ATOMS: atom_id res chain seq x y z
N SER A 1 19.22 -2.61 9.59
CA SER A 1 17.98 -1.89 9.23
C SER A 1 17.98 -0.49 9.84
N VAL A 2 17.39 0.52 9.20
CA VAL A 2 17.37 1.94 9.67
C VAL A 2 16.64 2.09 11.01
N LEU A 3 15.68 1.21 11.29
CA LEU A 3 14.83 1.23 12.48
C LEU A 3 15.40 0.41 13.66
N GLN A 4 16.58 -0.20 13.51
CA GLN A 4 17.19 -1.07 14.54
C GLN A 4 18.09 -0.31 15.55
N SER A 5 18.36 0.98 15.34
CA SER A 5 19.24 1.78 16.20
C SER A 5 18.47 2.84 16.98
N ILE A 6 18.89 3.08 18.23
CA ILE A 6 18.43 4.21 19.04
C ILE A 6 19.64 5.10 19.34
N PRO A 7 19.71 6.34 18.83
CA PRO A 7 18.72 7.00 17.98
C PRO A 7 18.66 6.42 16.55
N LEU A 8 17.54 6.65 15.86
CA LEU A 8 17.33 6.21 14.47
C LEU A 8 18.43 6.77 13.55
N ASN A 9 18.95 5.93 12.65
CA ASN A 9 19.98 6.33 11.69
C ASN A 9 19.37 7.13 10.52
N ILE A 10 18.87 8.33 10.83
CA ILE A 10 18.17 9.22 9.89
C ILE A 10 18.77 10.61 10.02
N GLN A 11 19.15 11.20 8.89
CA GLN A 11 19.67 12.56 8.81
C GLN A 11 18.82 13.39 7.87
N PHE A 12 18.51 14.62 8.27
CA PHE A 12 17.74 15.55 7.45
C PHE A 12 18.65 16.58 6.80
N ARG A 13 18.47 16.79 5.49
CA ARG A 13 19.17 17.85 4.75
C ARG A 13 18.76 19.26 5.20
N ARG A 14 17.56 19.41 5.75
CA ARG A 14 17.01 20.67 6.26
C ARG A 14 16.63 20.50 7.72
N ALA A 15 16.84 21.53 8.53
CA ALA A 15 16.43 21.52 9.93
C ALA A 15 14.90 21.38 10.03
N LEU A 16 14.46 20.47 10.89
CA LEU A 16 13.07 20.39 11.33
C LEU A 16 12.92 21.33 12.52
N VAL A 17 12.05 22.33 12.40
CA VAL A 17 11.83 23.35 13.44
C VAL A 17 10.33 23.52 13.66
N GLY A 18 9.95 23.83 14.90
CA GLY A 18 8.57 24.05 15.30
C GLY A 18 7.69 22.81 15.04
N PRO A 19 6.49 22.96 14.46
CA PRO A 19 5.52 21.86 14.33
C PRO A 19 6.05 20.60 13.60
N ARG A 20 7.04 20.78 12.72
CA ARG A 20 7.67 19.65 12.01
C ARG A 20 8.56 18.81 12.92
N TRP A 21 9.22 19.43 13.89
CA TRP A 21 10.01 18.73 14.91
C TRP A 21 9.10 17.95 15.86
N ASP A 22 7.97 18.54 16.28
CA ASP A 22 6.98 17.85 17.12
C ASP A 22 6.40 16.62 16.39
N THR A 23 6.04 16.78 15.10
CA THR A 23 5.56 15.66 14.27
C THR A 23 6.61 14.56 14.14
N TRP A 24 7.89 14.93 14.00
CA TRP A 24 8.99 13.97 13.97
C TRP A 24 9.11 13.22 15.29
N LEU A 25 9.11 13.90 16.44
CA LEU A 25 9.16 13.24 17.75
C LEU A 25 7.97 12.28 17.96
N HIS A 26 6.76 12.69 17.57
CA HIS A 26 5.58 11.83 17.61
C HIS A 26 5.73 10.59 16.72
N LEU A 27 6.37 10.72 15.55
CA LEU A 27 6.68 9.59 14.69
C LEU A 27 7.71 8.66 15.34
N VAL A 28 8.85 9.20 15.83
CA VAL A 28 9.89 8.40 16.48
C VAL A 28 9.33 7.62 17.66
N ARG A 29 8.48 8.24 18.49
CA ARG A 29 7.85 7.56 19.63
C ARG A 29 7.03 6.34 19.20
N ARG A 30 6.21 6.46 18.14
CA ARG A 30 5.43 5.33 17.60
C ARG A 30 6.32 4.25 16.99
N LEU A 31 7.44 4.64 16.40
CA LEU A 31 8.41 3.69 15.84
C LEU A 31 9.14 2.90 16.91
N MET A 32 9.42 3.49 18.09
CA MET A 32 10.07 2.79 19.20
C MET A 32 9.21 1.65 19.77
N GLU A 33 7.89 1.71 19.59
CA GLU A 33 6.96 0.64 20.00
C GLU A 33 6.91 -0.53 19.01
N ILE A 34 7.51 -0.39 17.82
CA ILE A 34 7.51 -1.42 16.78
C ILE A 34 8.77 -2.27 16.90
N ASN A 35 8.60 -3.55 17.21
CA ASN A 35 9.68 -4.53 17.16
C ASN A 35 9.70 -5.21 15.78
N LEU A 36 10.73 -4.91 14.98
CA LEU A 36 10.93 -5.56 13.69
C LEU A 36 11.67 -6.89 13.87
N SER A 37 11.23 -7.91 13.16
CA SER A 37 11.96 -9.16 13.01
C SER A 37 12.80 -9.15 11.74
N ASP A 38 13.90 -9.89 11.70
CA ASP A 38 14.66 -10.15 10.47
C ASP A 38 13.98 -11.20 9.54
N ALA A 39 12.73 -11.56 9.83
CA ALA A 39 11.93 -12.42 8.96
C ALA A 39 11.59 -11.71 7.65
N ASN A 40 11.45 -12.49 6.57
CA ASN A 40 11.08 -11.93 5.27
C ASN A 40 9.65 -11.39 5.30
N ASP A 41 9.45 -10.22 4.71
CA ASP A 41 8.13 -9.61 4.60
C ASP A 41 7.21 -10.45 3.70
N THR A 42 5.95 -10.59 4.11
CA THR A 42 4.91 -11.25 3.30
C THR A 42 3.86 -10.24 2.85
N ILE A 43 3.65 -10.16 1.53
CA ILE A 43 2.57 -9.36 0.97
C ILE A 43 1.27 -10.18 1.01
N SER A 44 0.26 -9.69 1.73
CA SER A 44 -1.05 -10.33 1.82
C SER A 44 -2.15 -9.47 1.21
N TRP A 45 -3.06 -10.09 0.47
CA TRP A 45 -4.26 -9.48 -0.05
C TRP A 45 -5.25 -9.18 1.08
N LYS A 46 -5.45 -7.90 1.40
CA LYS A 46 -6.28 -7.46 2.54
C LYS A 46 -7.79 -7.67 2.33
N LEU A 47 -8.22 -7.79 1.07
CA LEU A 47 -9.64 -7.88 0.74
C LEU A 47 -10.27 -9.21 1.19
N THR A 48 -9.50 -10.29 1.24
CA THR A 48 -9.99 -11.59 1.69
C THR A 48 -9.20 -12.06 2.91
N GLY A 49 -9.89 -12.66 3.89
CA GLY A 49 -9.25 -13.19 5.11
C GLY A 49 -8.20 -14.28 4.85
N SER A 50 -8.19 -14.87 3.64
CA SER A 50 -7.15 -15.79 3.18
C SER A 50 -5.80 -15.13 2.92
N GLY A 51 -5.74 -13.80 2.76
CA GLY A 51 -4.51 -13.11 2.37
C GLY A 51 -4.05 -13.39 0.94
N VAL A 52 -4.80 -14.15 0.14
CA VAL A 52 -4.43 -14.55 -1.23
C VAL A 52 -5.15 -13.69 -2.25
N PHE A 53 -4.39 -13.11 -3.18
CA PHE A 53 -4.97 -12.39 -4.31
C PHE A 53 -5.72 -13.35 -5.23
N THR A 54 -6.97 -13.00 -5.54
CA THR A 54 -7.70 -13.66 -6.63
C THR A 54 -8.36 -12.60 -7.50
N VAL A 55 -8.25 -12.80 -8.82
CA VAL A 55 -8.90 -11.94 -9.83
C VAL A 55 -10.40 -11.79 -9.55
N LYS A 56 -11.07 -12.90 -9.18
CA LYS A 56 -12.49 -12.90 -8.82
C LYS A 56 -12.80 -11.98 -7.64
N SER A 57 -12.04 -12.07 -6.54
CA SER A 57 -12.28 -11.21 -5.36
C SER A 57 -12.08 -9.74 -5.69
N MET A 58 -11.01 -9.41 -6.44
CA MET A 58 -10.72 -8.05 -6.88
C MET A 58 -11.87 -7.46 -7.71
N TYR A 59 -12.36 -8.19 -8.71
CA TYR A 59 -13.46 -7.71 -9.53
C TYR A 59 -14.77 -7.58 -8.74
N MET A 60 -15.07 -8.53 -7.85
CA MET A 60 -16.26 -8.45 -7.00
C MET A 60 -16.22 -7.23 -6.08
N ASP A 61 -15.08 -6.95 -5.45
CA ASP A 61 -14.91 -5.75 -4.65
C ASP A 61 -15.09 -4.50 -5.50
N LEU A 62 -14.39 -4.39 -6.63
CA LEU A 62 -14.51 -3.24 -7.53
C LEU A 62 -15.96 -2.95 -7.95
N ILE A 63 -16.76 -3.99 -8.21
CA ILE A 63 -18.18 -3.88 -8.56
C ILE A 63 -19.03 -3.41 -7.37
N ASN A 64 -18.66 -3.80 -6.16
CA ASN A 64 -19.42 -3.52 -4.94
C ASN A 64 -19.03 -2.20 -4.25
N THR A 65 -17.77 -1.77 -4.36
CA THR A 65 -17.27 -0.51 -3.77
C THR A 65 -17.15 0.63 -4.77
N GLY A 66 -17.03 0.34 -6.07
CA GLY A 66 -16.93 1.37 -7.10
C GLY A 66 -18.29 1.97 -7.47
N ASP A 67 -18.33 3.29 -7.64
CA ASP A 67 -19.22 3.94 -8.62
C ASP A 67 -18.73 3.58 -10.02
N ILE A 68 -18.67 2.27 -10.34
CA ILE A 68 -18.41 1.85 -11.71
C ILE A 68 -19.55 2.45 -12.51
N PRO A 69 -19.26 3.33 -13.49
CA PRO A 69 -20.32 3.82 -14.34
C PRO A 69 -20.97 2.59 -14.97
N ARG A 70 -22.22 2.29 -14.60
CA ARG A 70 -23.07 1.29 -15.29
C ARG A 70 -23.38 1.69 -16.73
N SER A 71 -22.70 2.71 -17.23
CA SER A 71 -22.39 2.96 -18.62
C SER A 71 -21.88 1.66 -19.27
N GLY A 72 -22.81 0.91 -19.85
CA GLY A 72 -22.52 -0.19 -20.78
C GLY A 72 -21.73 0.27 -22.02
N HIS A 73 -21.34 1.55 -22.11
CA HIS A 73 -20.45 2.06 -23.15
C HIS A 73 -19.04 1.45 -23.06
N ILE A 74 -18.53 1.14 -21.86
CA ILE A 74 -17.24 0.44 -21.70
C ILE A 74 -17.30 -0.94 -22.41
N TRP A 75 -18.41 -1.67 -22.26
CA TRP A 75 -18.63 -2.96 -22.93
C TRP A 75 -19.00 -2.85 -24.41
N LYS A 76 -19.45 -1.66 -24.87
CA LYS A 76 -19.76 -1.38 -26.29
C LYS A 76 -18.57 -0.81 -27.07
N ILE A 77 -17.48 -0.47 -26.39
CA ILE A 77 -16.26 -0.01 -27.05
C ILE A 77 -15.64 -1.19 -27.81
N LYS A 78 -15.68 -1.12 -29.15
CA LYS A 78 -14.93 -2.00 -30.05
C LYS A 78 -13.44 -1.62 -30.02
N VAL A 79 -12.77 -1.74 -28.87
CA VAL A 79 -11.31 -1.65 -28.83
C VAL A 79 -10.76 -2.99 -29.30
N PRO A 80 -9.93 -3.03 -30.35
CA PRO A 80 -9.25 -4.27 -30.73
C PRO A 80 -8.41 -4.75 -29.55
N LEU A 81 -8.65 -6.00 -29.13
CA LEU A 81 -7.92 -6.63 -28.03
C LEU A 81 -6.44 -6.73 -28.39
N LYS A 82 -5.62 -5.78 -27.95
CA LYS A 82 -4.16 -5.91 -27.91
C LYS A 82 -3.72 -6.61 -26.62
N ILE A 83 -4.40 -7.69 -26.25
CA ILE A 83 -3.90 -8.57 -25.19
C ILE A 83 -2.83 -9.44 -25.83
N LYS A 84 -1.56 -9.05 -25.70
CA LYS A 84 -0.45 -10.00 -25.77
C LYS A 84 -0.51 -10.80 -24.47
N VAL A 85 -1.09 -12.00 -24.52
CA VAL A 85 -0.97 -12.95 -23.42
C VAL A 85 0.52 -13.32 -23.35
N PHE A 86 1.19 -12.95 -22.26
CA PHE A 86 2.45 -13.58 -21.89
C PHE A 86 2.07 -14.85 -21.13
N MET A 87 2.44 -16.00 -21.71
CA MET A 87 2.39 -17.31 -21.06
C MET A 87 3.73 -17.59 -20.41
#